data_AF-A0A2W4TPF7-F1
#
_entry.id   AF-A0A2W4TPF7-F1
#
_cell.length_a   1.000
_cell.length_b   1.000
_cell.length_c   1.000
_cell.angle_alpha   90.00
_cell.angle_beta   90.00
_cell.angle_gamma   90.00
#
_symmetry.space_group_name_H-M   'P 1'
#
loop_
_entity.id
_entity.type
_entity.pdbx_description
1 polymer ?
#
loop_
_entity_poly.entity_id
_entity_poly.type
_entity_poly.pdbx_seq_one_letter_code
_entity_poly.pdbx_strand_id
1 'polypeptide(L)'
;MKPDPLKHWRSRHTRESKTITVLETDWPGTLDVCRNAVEYIVRNVPNEEFREQAIEASLTVALDAYRSSVEREIESDRGRLRIFVETLVAGLISQIPAKFANSAKDSEQELIQRLVPANLREALNDLRLSDTCQEWTRNAA
;
A
#
# COMPACT_ATOMS: atom_id res chain seq x y z
N MET A 1 -22.43 -13.23 2.72
CA MET A 1 -21.33 -12.22 2.81
C MET A 1 -20.02 -12.95 3.04
N LYS A 2 -18.96 -12.63 2.29
CA LYS A 2 -17.61 -13.12 2.63
C LYS A 2 -17.15 -12.45 3.93
N PRO A 3 -16.47 -13.16 4.84
CA PRO A 3 -15.92 -12.55 6.05
C PRO A 3 -14.89 -11.47 5.69
N ASP A 4 -14.87 -10.35 6.41
CA ASP A 4 -13.86 -9.29 6.21
C ASP A 4 -12.46 -9.87 6.49
N PRO A 5 -11.56 -9.95 5.48
CA PRO A 5 -10.24 -10.54 5.65
C PRO A 5 -9.39 -9.78 6.67
N LEU A 6 -9.70 -8.52 6.97
CA LEU A 6 -8.97 -7.71 7.95
C LEU A 6 -9.47 -7.89 9.38
N LYS A 7 -10.60 -8.57 9.62
CA LYS A 7 -11.24 -8.61 10.94
C LYS A 7 -10.31 -9.12 12.05
N HIS A 8 -9.68 -10.26 11.83
CA HIS A 8 -8.77 -10.86 12.80
C HIS A 8 -7.54 -9.98 13.02
N TRP A 9 -6.95 -9.46 11.94
CA TRP A 9 -5.78 -8.60 12.03
C TRP A 9 -6.08 -7.31 12.80
N ARG A 10 -7.17 -6.60 12.50
CA ARG A 10 -7.54 -5.36 13.22
C ARG A 10 -7.77 -5.57 14.72
N SER A 11 -8.29 -6.74 15.12
CA SER A 11 -8.46 -7.05 16.55
C SER A 11 -7.15 -7.20 17.31
N ARG A 12 -6.08 -7.65 16.63
CA ARG A 12 -4.74 -7.82 17.22
C ARG A 12 -3.90 -6.54 17.11
N HIS A 13 -4.13 -5.72 16.09
CA HIS A 13 -3.33 -4.55 15.72
C HIS A 13 -4.13 -3.24 15.91
N THR A 14 -4.45 -2.91 17.16
CA THR A 14 -5.33 -1.77 17.48
C THR A 14 -4.72 -0.42 17.04
N ARG A 15 -3.40 -0.28 17.13
CA ARG A 15 -2.70 0.95 16.72
C ARG A 15 -2.79 1.14 15.21
N GLU A 16 -2.45 0.10 14.47
CA GLU A 16 -2.45 0.08 13.02
C GLU A 16 -3.88 0.23 12.47
N SER A 17 -4.88 -0.34 13.16
CA SER A 17 -6.30 -0.14 12.85
C SER A 17 -6.72 1.33 12.96
N LYS A 18 -6.17 2.09 13.91
CA LYS A 18 -6.40 3.55 13.98
C LYS A 18 -5.74 4.27 12.81
N THR A 19 -4.49 3.92 12.50
CA THR A 19 -3.77 4.49 11.35
C THR A 19 -4.51 4.26 10.04
N ILE A 20 -5.01 3.04 9.79
CA ILE A 20 -5.83 2.74 8.60
C ILE A 20 -7.09 3.61 8.56
N THR A 21 -7.72 3.89 9.70
CA THR A 21 -8.93 4.72 9.75
C THR A 21 -8.64 6.17 9.38
N VAL A 22 -7.51 6.72 9.84
CA VAL A 22 -7.05 8.05 9.43
C VAL A 22 -6.73 8.06 7.93
N LEU A 23 -5.96 7.08 7.46
CA LEU A 23 -5.61 6.94 6.06
C LEU A 23 -6.84 6.81 5.15
N GLU A 24 -7.88 6.10 5.57
CA GLU A 24 -9.15 5.97 4.84
C GLU A 24 -9.95 7.28 4.81
N THR A 25 -9.82 8.10 5.85
CA THR A 25 -10.45 9.42 5.90
C THR A 25 -9.77 10.39 4.94
N ASP A 26 -8.43 10.36 4.89
CA ASP A 26 -7.63 11.19 3.99
C ASP A 26 -7.74 10.71 2.53
N TRP A 27 -7.78 9.39 2.35
CA TRP A 27 -7.78 8.70 1.06
C TRP A 27 -8.79 7.55 1.04
N PRO A 28 -10.06 7.84 0.67
CA PRO A 28 -11.09 6.82 0.57
C PRO A 28 -10.74 5.71 -0.43
N GLY A 29 -10.86 4.45 0.03
CA GLY A 29 -10.51 3.25 -0.72
C GLY A 29 -9.19 2.60 -0.31
N THR A 30 -8.41 3.19 0.60
CA THR A 30 -7.19 2.57 1.14
C THR A 30 -7.49 1.35 2.00
N LEU A 31 -8.69 1.30 2.59
CA LEU A 31 -9.20 0.11 3.26
C LEU A 31 -9.33 -1.08 2.30
N ASP A 32 -9.76 -0.82 1.07
CA ASP A 32 -9.89 -1.85 0.04
C ASP A 32 -8.52 -2.30 -0.46
N VAL A 33 -7.53 -1.40 -0.51
CA VAL A 33 -6.12 -1.78 -0.77
C VAL A 33 -5.64 -2.80 0.26
N CYS A 34 -5.87 -2.54 1.55
CA CYS A 34 -5.50 -3.46 2.63
C CYS A 34 -6.23 -4.81 2.49
N ARG A 35 -7.53 -4.80 2.17
CA ARG A 35 -8.31 -6.05 1.96
C ARG A 35 -7.74 -6.85 0.79
N ASN A 36 -7.50 -6.19 -0.34
CA ASN A 36 -6.95 -6.82 -1.54
C ASN A 36 -5.56 -7.41 -1.27
N ALA A 37 -4.73 -6.73 -0.48
CA ALA A 37 -3.41 -7.22 -0.09
C ALA A 37 -3.51 -8.49 0.77
N VAL A 38 -4.40 -8.53 1.77
CA VAL A 38 -4.62 -9.74 2.58
C VAL A 38 -5.16 -10.88 1.73
N GLU A 39 -6.14 -10.61 0.86
CA GLU A 39 -6.65 -11.62 -0.07
C GLU A 39 -5.55 -12.17 -0.99
N TYR A 40 -4.66 -11.29 -1.48
CA TYR A 40 -3.52 -11.68 -2.29
C TYR A 40 -2.56 -12.60 -1.53
N ILE A 41 -2.24 -12.29 -0.27
CA ILE A 41 -1.41 -13.15 0.58
C ILE A 41 -2.09 -14.50 0.81
N VAL A 42 -3.38 -14.51 1.18
CA VAL A 42 -4.13 -15.75 1.46
C VAL A 42 -4.17 -16.68 0.25
N ARG A 43 -4.29 -16.13 -0.97
CA ARG A 43 -4.31 -16.90 -2.22
C ARG A 43 -2.95 -17.46 -2.61
N ASN A 44 -1.86 -16.77 -2.28
CA ASN A 44 -0.53 -17.16 -2.73
C ASN A 44 0.30 -17.88 -1.66
N VAL A 45 0.04 -17.66 -0.38
CA VAL A 45 0.79 -18.31 0.72
C VAL A 45 -0.06 -19.46 1.27
N PRO A 46 0.32 -20.73 1.07
CA PRO A 46 -0.53 -21.88 1.44
C PRO A 46 -0.52 -22.20 2.95
N ASN A 47 0.55 -21.83 3.66
CA ASN A 47 0.69 -22.09 5.09
C ASN A 47 0.10 -20.93 5.90
N GLU A 48 -0.72 -21.23 6.91
CA GLU A 48 -1.44 -20.23 7.71
C GLU A 48 -0.51 -19.35 8.56
N GLU A 49 0.48 -19.93 9.22
CA GLU A 49 1.46 -19.19 10.04
C GLU A 49 2.27 -18.20 9.17
N PHE A 50 2.71 -18.64 7.99
CA PHE A 50 3.39 -17.76 7.05
C PHE A 50 2.46 -16.68 6.46
N ARG A 51 1.15 -16.94 6.32
CA ARG A 51 0.20 -15.89 5.93
C ARG A 51 0.11 -14.82 7.00
N GLU A 52 -0.06 -15.21 8.26
CA GLU A 52 -0.17 -14.25 9.36
C GLU A 52 1.09 -13.37 9.43
N GLN A 53 2.28 -13.98 9.34
CA GLN A 53 3.56 -13.26 9.31
C GLN A 53 3.67 -12.32 8.09
N ALA A 54 3.29 -12.77 6.89
CA ALA A 54 3.35 -11.95 5.68
C ALA A 54 2.37 -10.76 5.74
N ILE A 55 1.17 -10.97 6.30
CA ILE A 55 0.17 -9.92 6.51
C ILE A 55 0.73 -8.88 7.49
N GLU A 56 1.25 -9.34 8.62
CA GLU A 56 1.81 -8.46 9.64
C GLU A 56 2.99 -7.66 9.10
N ALA A 57 3.96 -8.32 8.45
CA ALA A 57 5.13 -7.66 7.88
C ALA A 57 4.77 -6.66 6.78
N SER A 58 3.77 -6.94 5.93
CA SER A 58 3.43 -6.06 4.82
C SER A 58 2.57 -4.87 5.26
N LEU A 59 1.52 -5.11 6.06
CA LEU A 59 0.61 -4.04 6.48
C LEU A 59 1.22 -3.14 7.55
N THR A 60 1.90 -3.71 8.54
CA THR A 60 2.48 -2.93 9.66
C THR A 60 3.54 -1.97 9.13
N VAL A 61 4.45 -2.46 8.27
CA VAL A 61 5.52 -1.63 7.70
C VAL A 61 4.95 -0.51 6.81
N ALA A 62 3.94 -0.80 5.99
CA ALA A 62 3.31 0.23 5.15
C ALA A 62 2.62 1.32 5.97
N LEU A 63 1.94 0.95 7.06
CA LEU A 63 1.25 1.89 7.93
C LEU A 63 2.22 2.69 8.81
N ASP A 64 3.33 2.07 9.22
CA ASP A 64 4.41 2.77 9.92
C ASP A 64 5.11 3.77 9.00
N ALA A 65 5.31 3.44 7.72
CA ALA A 65 5.86 4.35 6.72
C ALA A 65 4.94 5.55 6.48
N TYR A 66 3.62 5.32 6.35
CA TYR A 66 2.62 6.40 6.27
C TYR A 66 2.63 7.26 7.53
N ARG A 67 2.62 6.67 8.73
CA ARG A 67 2.66 7.46 9.98
C ARG A 67 3.92 8.32 10.03
N SER A 68 5.07 7.74 9.69
CA SER A 68 6.35 8.46 9.66
C SER A 68 6.36 9.58 8.61
N SER A 69 5.55 9.49 7.56
CA SER A 69 5.42 10.55 6.55
C SER A 69 4.42 11.63 6.93
N VAL A 70 3.43 11.33 7.77
CA VAL A 70 2.56 12.33 8.42
C VAL A 70 3.37 13.23 9.35
N GLU A 71 4.35 12.69 10.05
CA GLU A 71 5.25 13.45 10.94
C GLU A 71 6.23 14.36 10.18
N ARG A 72 6.36 14.21 8.86
CA ARG A 72 7.23 15.04 8.01
C ARG A 72 6.43 16.17 7.38
N GLU A 73 6.79 17.41 7.70
CA GLU A 73 6.10 18.62 7.18
C GLU A 73 6.23 18.80 5.67
N ILE A 74 7.26 18.20 5.05
CA ILE A 74 7.53 18.34 3.61
C ILE A 74 6.68 17.41 2.73
N GLU A 75 6.05 16.39 3.31
CA GLU A 75 5.35 15.38 2.51
C GLU A 75 3.91 15.80 2.19
N SER A 76 3.60 15.87 0.90
CA SER A 76 2.23 16.13 0.44
C SER A 76 1.30 14.96 0.74
N ASP A 77 0.00 15.21 0.87
CA ASP A 77 -0.98 14.13 1.13
C ASP A 77 -0.94 13.02 0.07
N ARG A 78 -0.70 13.39 -1.19
CA ARG A 78 -0.53 12.41 -2.29
C ARG A 78 0.77 11.63 -2.16
N GLY A 79 1.85 12.29 -1.74
CA GLY A 79 3.13 11.63 -1.49
C GLY A 79 3.06 10.64 -0.33
N ARG A 80 2.29 10.97 0.72
CA ARG A 80 1.98 10.03 1.81
C ARG A 80 1.22 8.79 1.33
N LEU A 81 0.23 8.96 0.45
CA LEU A 81 -0.47 7.84 -0.20
C LEU A 81 0.50 6.98 -1.04
N ARG A 82 1.40 7.61 -1.80
CA ARG A 82 2.42 6.91 -2.59
C ARG A 82 3.33 6.07 -1.69
N ILE A 83 3.87 6.66 -0.62
CA ILE A 83 4.71 5.96 0.35
C ILE A 83 3.99 4.73 0.92
N PHE A 84 2.72 4.87 1.30
CA PHE A 84 1.92 3.75 1.79
C PHE A 84 1.83 2.61 0.76
N VAL A 85 1.41 2.93 -0.48
CA VAL A 85 1.17 1.94 -1.53
C VAL A 85 2.47 1.26 -1.97
N GLU A 86 3.52 2.04 -2.23
CA GLU A 86 4.82 1.50 -2.66
C GLU A 86 5.44 0.61 -1.58
N THR A 87 5.38 1.03 -0.32
CA THR A 87 5.88 0.23 0.81
C THR A 87 5.09 -1.09 0.94
N LEU A 88 3.77 -1.03 0.80
CA LEU A 88 2.93 -2.22 0.84
C LEU A 88 3.27 -3.21 -0.28
N VAL A 89 3.39 -2.72 -1.52
CA VAL A 89 3.71 -3.56 -2.68
C VAL A 89 5.10 -4.17 -2.56
N ALA A 90 6.10 -3.38 -2.14
CA ALA A 90 7.45 -3.87 -1.88
C ALA A 90 7.45 -4.97 -0.79
N GLY A 91 6.66 -4.78 0.28
CA GLY A 91 6.44 -5.78 1.32
C GLY A 91 5.88 -7.07 0.76
N LEU A 92 4.83 -7.00 -0.06
CA LEU A 92 4.22 -8.18 -0.69
C LEU A 92 5.20 -8.94 -1.60
N ILE A 93 5.99 -8.23 -2.41
CA ILE A 93 7.01 -8.82 -3.27
C ILE A 93 8.09 -9.54 -2.43
N SER A 94 8.50 -8.95 -1.32
CA SER A 94 9.53 -9.53 -0.45
C SER A 94 9.03 -10.71 0.38
N GLN A 95 7.77 -10.68 0.84
CA GLN A 95 7.22 -11.67 1.77
C GLN A 95 6.63 -12.90 1.06
N ILE A 96 6.36 -12.81 -0.24
CA ILE A 96 5.80 -13.92 -1.02
C ILE A 96 6.89 -14.48 -1.92
N PRO A 97 7.58 -15.57 -1.51
CA PRO A 97 8.59 -16.22 -2.33
C PRO A 97 8.10 -16.51 -3.74
N ALA A 98 8.98 -16.32 -4.74
CA ALA A 98 8.67 -16.58 -6.14
C ALA A 98 8.17 -18.01 -6.43
N LYS A 99 8.48 -18.97 -5.54
CA LYS A 99 7.98 -20.36 -5.61
C LYS A 99 6.50 -20.52 -5.25
N PHE A 100 5.91 -19.53 -4.60
CA PHE A 100 4.50 -19.51 -4.17
C PHE A 100 3.64 -18.56 -5.02
N ALA A 101 4.26 -17.60 -5.73
CA ALA A 101 3.58 -16.81 -6.74
C ALA A 101 3.22 -17.72 -7.92
N ASN A 102 1.92 -17.94 -8.15
CA ASN A 102 1.47 -18.73 -9.28
C ASN A 102 1.86 -18.02 -10.60
N SER A 103 2.88 -18.53 -11.27
CA SER A 103 3.14 -18.43 -12.73
C SER A 103 3.52 -17.06 -13.35
N ALA A 104 3.61 -15.96 -12.61
CA ALA A 104 4.32 -14.77 -13.06
C ALA A 104 4.81 -14.03 -11.82
N LYS A 105 6.04 -13.52 -11.82
CA LYS A 105 6.37 -12.43 -10.88
C LYS A 105 5.44 -11.29 -11.27
N ASP A 106 4.34 -11.10 -10.57
CA ASP A 106 3.54 -9.89 -10.73
C ASP A 106 4.51 -8.72 -10.52
N SER A 107 4.71 -7.93 -11.56
CA SER A 107 5.50 -6.71 -11.47
C SER A 107 4.85 -5.77 -10.46
N GLU A 108 5.63 -4.84 -9.92
CA GLU A 108 5.10 -3.82 -9.01
C GLU A 108 3.87 -3.11 -9.60
N GLN A 109 3.89 -2.82 -10.90
CA GLN A 109 2.76 -2.20 -11.60
C GLN A 109 1.52 -3.11 -11.67
N GLU A 110 1.69 -4.41 -11.91
CA GLU A 110 0.55 -5.34 -11.92
C GLU A 110 -0.07 -5.48 -10.53
N LEU A 111 0.76 -5.48 -9.48
CA LEU A 111 0.27 -5.46 -8.10
C LEU A 111 -0.48 -4.16 -7.80
N ILE A 112 0.05 -3.00 -8.20
CA ILE A 112 -0.66 -1.73 -8.04
C ILE A 112 -2.00 -1.76 -8.79
N GLN A 113 -2.04 -2.26 -10.04
CA GLN A 113 -3.28 -2.38 -10.81
C GLN A 113 -4.29 -3.35 -10.20
N ARG A 114 -3.83 -4.39 -9.51
CA ARG A 114 -4.71 -5.38 -8.87
C ARG A 114 -5.21 -4.92 -7.51
N LEU A 115 -4.35 -4.30 -6.71
CA LEU A 115 -4.59 -3.98 -5.32
C LEU A 115 -5.25 -2.61 -5.13
N VAL A 116 -4.89 -1.64 -5.97
CA VAL A 116 -5.26 -0.24 -5.77
C VAL A 116 -6.50 0.12 -6.61
N PRO A 117 -7.59 0.61 -6.00
CA PRO A 117 -8.77 1.13 -6.71
C PRO A 117 -8.45 2.22 -7.74
N ALA A 118 -9.28 2.34 -8.78
CA ALA A 118 -9.03 3.25 -9.90
C ALA A 118 -8.83 4.72 -9.48
N ASN A 119 -9.66 5.23 -8.57
CA ASN A 119 -9.56 6.61 -8.05
C ASN A 119 -8.21 6.89 -7.38
N LEU A 120 -7.68 5.93 -6.61
CA LEU A 120 -6.38 6.08 -5.97
C LEU A 120 -5.24 5.95 -6.98
N ARG A 121 -5.38 5.11 -8.01
CA ARG A 121 -4.39 5.01 -9.10
C ARG A 121 -4.27 6.30 -9.90
N GLU A 122 -5.38 6.98 -10.17
CA GLU A 122 -5.38 8.30 -10.81
C GLU A 122 -4.59 9.30 -9.95
N ALA A 123 -4.87 9.36 -8.65
CA ALA A 123 -4.14 10.23 -7.71
C ALA A 123 -2.63 9.92 -7.66
N LEU A 124 -2.24 8.65 -7.78
CA LEU A 124 -0.84 8.21 -7.82
C LEU A 124 -0.13 8.55 -9.15
N ASN A 125 -0.85 8.49 -10.27
CA ASN A 125 -0.32 8.79 -11.61
C ASN A 125 -0.13 10.30 -11.83
N ASP A 126 -1.01 11.14 -11.30
CA ASP A 126 -0.92 12.60 -11.44
C ASP A 126 0.36 13.18 -10.80
N LEU A 127 0.94 12.50 -9.81
CA LEU A 127 2.24 12.88 -9.24
C LEU A 127 3.39 12.79 -10.28
N ARG A 128 3.35 11.83 -11.23
CA ARG A 128 4.39 11.75 -12.28
C ARG A 128 4.37 12.97 -13.21
N LEU A 129 3.21 13.61 -13.37
CA LEU A 129 3.05 14.85 -14.13
C LEU A 129 3.50 16.09 -13.34
N SER A 130 3.46 16.02 -12.01
CA SER A 130 3.92 17.07 -11.09
C SER A 130 5.44 17.11 -10.94
N ASP A 131 6.14 15.96 -11.03
CA ASP A 131 7.61 15.91 -11.03
C ASP A 131 8.24 16.52 -12.32
N THR A 132 7.42 16.86 -13.33
CA THR A 132 7.85 17.55 -14.55
C THR A 132 7.58 19.07 -14.55
N CYS A 133 6.99 19.62 -13.49
CA CYS A 133 6.65 21.05 -13.39
C CYS A 133 7.62 21.84 -12.50
N GLN A 134 8.91 21.51 -12.54
CA GLN A 134 9.99 22.44 -12.21
C GLN A 134 10.80 22.81 -13.47
N GLU A 135 10.08 23.21 -14.53
CA GLU A 135 10.57 24.27 -15.42
C GLU A 135 10.42 25.60 -14.68
N TRP A 136 11.42 26.01 -13.91
CA TRP A 136 11.60 27.42 -13.58
C TRP A 136 12.99 27.88 -14.01
N THR A 137 12.97 28.64 -15.12
CA THR A 137 13.94 29.64 -15.59
C THR A 137 15.27 29.16 -16.18
N ARG A 138 15.20 28.82 -17.47
CA ARG A 138 16.17 29.31 -18.46
C ARG A 138 16.07 30.84 -18.49
N ASN A 139 17.22 31.52 -18.39
CA ASN A 139 17.46 32.96 -18.62
C ASN A 139 17.13 33.97 -17.50
N ALA A 140 18.16 34.31 -16.73
CA ALA A 140 18.61 35.69 -16.53
C ALA A 140 20.15 35.63 -16.53
N ALA A 141 20.76 35.81 -17.71
CA ALA A 141 21.41 37.06 -18.13
C ALA A 141 22.81 37.23 -17.50
#